data_AF-C4JEJ2-F1
#
_entry.id   AF-C4JEJ2-F1
#
_cell.length_a   1.000
_cell.length_b   1.000
_cell.length_c   1.000
_cell.angle_alpha   90.00
_cell.angle_beta   90.00
_cell.angle_gamma   90.00
#
_symmetry.space_group_name_H-M   'P 1'
#
loop_
_entity.id
_entity.type
_entity.pdbx_description
1 polymer ?
#
loop_
_entity_poly.entity_id
_entity_poly.type
_entity_poly.pdbx_seq_one_letter_code
_entity_poly.pdbx_strand_id
1 'polypeptide(L)' 'MHSSDVTFDPSNMYSNNPAERMRIINLVISQAPARAASASVVNGWHTSRSDRRQHCTVDYYDAAGSRISRNHIV' A
#
# COMPACT_ATOMS: atom_id res chain seq x y z
N MET A 1 7.54 9.80 -3.28
CA MET A 1 6.92 9.26 -2.05
C MET A 1 8.01 8.65 -1.18
N HIS A 2 8.03 9.00 0.11
CA HIS A 2 8.93 8.44 1.12
C HIS A 2 8.20 7.39 1.97
N SER A 3 8.95 6.62 2.77
CA SER A 3 8.38 5.60 3.66
C SER A 3 7.43 6.17 4.72
N SER A 4 7.65 7.41 5.14
CA SER A 4 6.76 8.15 6.05
C SER A 4 5.39 8.48 5.45
N ASP A 5 5.27 8.47 4.12
CA ASP A 5 4.05 8.82 3.39
C ASP A 5 3.17 7.60 3.12
N VAL A 6 3.60 6.42 3.57
CA VAL A 6 2.87 5.16 3.46
C VAL A 6 2.24 4.82 4.82
N THR A 7 0.92 4.81 4.86
CA THR A 7 0.14 4.45 6.04
C THR A 7 -0.53 3.08 5.88
N PHE A 8 -1.05 2.56 6.98
CA PHE A 8 -1.78 1.29 7.02
C PHE A 8 -3.14 1.54 7.64
N ASP A 9 -4.17 0.94 7.07
CA ASP A 9 -5.54 0.95 7.56
C ASP A 9 -6.05 -0.50 7.64
N PRO A 10 -6.21 -1.07 8.85
CA PRO A 10 -6.03 -0.43 10.15
C PRO A 10 -4.55 -0.14 10.49
N SER A 11 -4.32 0.86 11.36
CA SER A 11 -2.96 1.34 11.70
C SER A 11 -2.05 0.28 12.34
N ASN A 12 -2.65 -0.71 13.02
CA ASN A 12 -1.96 -1.84 13.63
C ASN A 12 -1.64 -2.99 12.66
N MET A 13 -1.98 -2.88 11.38
CA MET A 13 -1.63 -3.90 10.39
C MET A 13 -0.11 -4.14 10.39
N TYR A 14 0.29 -5.39 10.53
CA TYR A 14 1.70 -5.82 10.65
C TYR A 14 2.50 -5.15 11.79
N SER A 15 1.86 -4.61 12.83
CA SER A 15 2.57 -4.00 13.97
C SER A 15 3.54 -4.96 14.67
N ASN A 16 3.19 -6.25 14.71
CA ASN A 16 4.00 -7.31 15.32
C ASN A 16 5.03 -7.90 14.36
N ASN A 17 5.08 -7.44 13.11
CA ASN A 17 6.03 -7.90 12.10
C ASN A 17 6.62 -6.70 11.32
N PRO A 18 7.56 -5.96 11.94
CA PRO A 18 8.13 -4.74 11.35
C PRO A 18 8.90 -5.01 10.05
N ALA A 19 9.48 -6.20 9.89
CA ALA A 19 10.16 -6.59 8.65
C ALA A 19 9.18 -6.68 7.48
N GLU A 20 8.02 -7.32 7.69
CA GLU A 20 6.96 -7.40 6.67
C GLU A 20 6.37 -6.03 6.37
N ARG A 21 6.16 -5.20 7.41
CA ARG A 21 5.68 -3.83 7.24
C ARG A 21 6.62 -3.01 6.36
N MET A 22 7.94 -3.10 6.58
CA MET A 22 8.95 -2.43 5.77
C MET A 22 9.00 -2.96 4.33
N ARG A 23 8.86 -4.28 4.16
CA ARG A 23 8.78 -4.90 2.82
C ARG A 23 7.60 -4.35 2.03
N ILE A 24 6.42 -4.28 2.64
CA ILE A 24 5.22 -3.72 2.01
C ILE A 24 5.44 -2.26 1.63
N ILE A 25 5.99 -1.43 2.53
CA ILE A 25 6.30 -0.01 2.24
C ILE A 25 7.21 0.12 1.00
N ASN A 26 8.27 -0.68 0.92
CA ASN A 26 9.18 -0.65 -0.22
C ASN A 26 8.48 -1.03 -1.53
N LEU A 27 7.60 -2.05 -1.49
CA LEU A 27 6.79 -2.44 -2.65
C LEU A 27 5.83 -1.32 -3.07
N VAL A 28 5.11 -0.72 -2.12
CA VAL A 28 4.20 0.42 -2.35
C VAL A 28 4.94 1.57 -3.03
N ILE A 29 6.13 1.94 -2.55
CA ILE A 29 6.94 3.00 -3.16
C ILE A 29 7.38 2.63 -4.58
N SER A 30 7.86 1.39 -4.78
CA SER A 30 8.37 0.94 -6.09
C SER A 30 7.29 0.83 -7.17
N GLN A 31 6.05 0.52 -6.78
CA GLN A 31 4.91 0.32 -7.68
C GLN A 31 3.98 1.54 -7.71
N ALA A 32 4.35 2.64 -7.04
CA ALA A 32 3.56 3.84 -6.99
C ALA A 32 3.42 4.49 -8.37
N PRO A 33 2.22 4.95 -8.75
CA PRO A 33 2.05 5.74 -9.97
C PRO A 33 2.78 7.08 -9.84
N ALA A 34 3.28 7.63 -10.94
CA ALA A 34 4.15 8.81 -10.94
C ALA A 34 3.57 10.07 -10.23
N ARG A 35 2.24 10.16 -10.10
CA ARG A 35 1.54 11.29 -9.45
C ARG A 35 1.23 11.04 -7.97
N ALA A 36 1.54 9.86 -7.43
CA ALA A 36 1.29 9.55 -6.03
C ALA A 36 2.26 10.29 -5.11
N ALA A 37 1.70 11.09 -4.20
CA ALA A 37 2.42 11.73 -3.11
C ALA A 37 2.40 10.87 -1.84
N SER A 38 1.30 10.16 -1.57
CA SER A 38 1.13 9.28 -0.41
C SER A 38 0.29 8.04 -0.75
N ALA A 39 0.30 7.06 0.14
CA ALA A 39 -0.44 5.81 -0.03
C ALA A 39 -0.98 5.27 1.30
N SER A 40 -2.11 4.56 1.24
CA SER A 40 -2.68 3.81 2.36
C SER A 40 -2.87 2.34 1.98
N VAL A 41 -2.26 1.45 2.75
CA VAL A 41 -2.47 0.00 2.64
C VAL A 41 -3.77 -0.33 3.35
N VAL A 42 -4.85 -0.53 2.59
CA VAL A 42 -6.21 -0.73 3.10
C VAL A 42 -6.58 -2.20 3.28
N ASN A 43 -5.76 -3.12 2.75
CA ASN A 43 -5.86 -4.54 3.02
C ASN A 43 -4.48 -5.19 2.88
N GLY A 44 -4.12 -6.05 3.85
CA GLY A 44 -2.86 -6.78 3.84
C GLY A 44 -2.81 -7.87 2.77
N TRP A 45 -1.79 -8.72 2.84
CA TRP A 45 -1.62 -9.86 1.94
C TRP A 45 -2.82 -10.80 1.98
N HIS A 46 -3.51 -10.91 0.86
CA HIS A 46 -4.64 -11.80 0.67
C HIS A 46 -4.71 -12.25 -0.78
N THR A 47 -5.65 -13.14 -1.07
CA THR A 47 -6.03 -13.54 -2.44
C THR A 47 -7.50 -13.21 -2.64
N SER A 48 -7.90 -12.90 -3.86
CA SER A 48 -9.29 -12.71 -4.23
C SER A 48 -9.72 -13.76 -5.27
N ARG A 49 -11.04 -13.88 -5.50
CA ARG A 49 -11.55 -14.84 -6.48
C ARG A 49 -11.07 -14.51 -7.91
N SER A 50 -10.95 -13.23 -8.22
CA SER A 50 -10.51 -12.70 -9.52
C SER A 50 -8.99 -12.53 -9.64
N ASP A 51 -8.29 -12.22 -8.54
CA ASP A 51 -6.82 -12.18 -8.49
C ASP A 51 -6.31 -13.21 -7.48
N ARG A 52 -5.86 -14.36 -8.00
CA ARG A 52 -5.37 -15.48 -7.20
C ARG A 52 -3.94 -15.30 -6.69
N ARG A 53 -3.23 -14.25 -7.13
CA ARG A 53 -1.91 -13.93 -6.58
C ARG A 53 -2.07 -13.40 -5.16
N GLN A 54 -1.08 -13.63 -4.31
CA GLN A 54 -1.04 -12.98 -3.02
C GLN A 54 -0.71 -11.49 -3.22
N HIS A 55 -1.60 -10.60 -2.79
CA HIS A 55 -1.47 -9.15 -2.98
C HIS A 55 -1.94 -8.35 -1.77
N CYS A 56 -1.42 -7.13 -1.62
CA CYS A 56 -2.01 -6.10 -0.76
C CYS A 56 -2.84 -5.12 -1.60
N THR A 57 -3.91 -4.57 -1.03
CA THR A 57 -4.69 -3.49 -1.66
C THR A 57 -4.22 -2.15 -1.14
N VAL A 58 -3.94 -1.22 -2.04
CA VAL A 58 -3.35 0.08 -1.72
C VAL A 58 -4.10 1.19 -2.45
N ASP A 59 -4.51 2.22 -1.70
CA ASP A 59 -5.02 3.47 -2.25
C ASP A 59 -3.87 4.48 -2.36
N TYR A 60 -3.73 5.10 -3.53
CA TYR A 60 -2.72 6.13 -3.79
C TYR A 60 -3.38 7.51 -3.93
N TYR A 61 -2.73 8.54 -3.38
CA TYR A 61 -3.24 9.90 -3.31
C TYR A 61 -2.26 10.89 -3.92
N ASP A 62 -2.76 11.98 -4.51
CA ASP A 62 -1.93 13.08 -4.99
C ASP A 62 -1.52 14.04 -3.86
N ALA A 63 -0.75 15.06 -4.21
CA ALA A 63 -0.31 16.08 -3.26
C ALA A 63 -1.45 16.92 -2.65
N ALA A 64 -2.63 16.94 -3.28
CA ALA A 64 -3.83 17.58 -2.75
C ALA A 64 -4.64 16.64 -1.82
N GLY A 65 -4.18 15.40 -1.62
CA GLY A 65 -4.88 14.39 -0.84
C GLY A 65 -6.03 13.71 -1.58
N SER A 66 -6.19 13.95 -2.88
CA SER A 66 -7.22 13.30 -3.68
C SER A 66 -6.79 11.90 -4.07
N ARG A 67 -7.68 10.91 -3.91
CA ARG A 67 -7.38 9.52 -4.30
C ARG A 67 -7.28 9.43 -5.82
N ILE A 68 -6.13 9.00 -6.32
CA ILE A 68 -5.88 8.83 -7.76
C ILE A 68 -6.29 7.43 -8.21
N SER A 69 -5.94 6.40 -7.43
CA SER A 69 -6.16 5.00 -7.83
C SER A 69 -6.17 4.05 -6.64
N ARG A 70 -6.71 2.85 -6.87
CA ARG A 70 -6.58 1.67 -6.00
C ARG A 70 -5.91 0.57 -6.80
N ASN A 71 -4.75 0.11 -6.34
CA ASN A 71 -3.99 -0.94 -7.02
C ASN A 71 -3.67 -2.11 -6.09
N HIS A 72 -3.29 -3.23 -6.70
CA HIS A 72 -2.71 -4.38 -6.01
C HIS A 72 -1.19 -4.34 -6.14
N ILE A 73 -0.50 -4.50 -5.01
CA ILE A 73 0.95 -4.77 -5.01
C ILE A 73 1.16 -6.28 -4.81
N VAL A 74 2.09 -6.83 -5.58
CA VAL A 74 2.55 -8.24 -5.53
C VAL A 74 4.04 -8.31 -5.27
#